data_AF-A0A1E8Q911-F1
#
_entry.id   AF-A0A1E8Q911-F1
#
_cell.length_a   1.000
_cell.length_b   1.000
_cell.length_c   1.000
_cell.angle_alpha   90.00
_cell.angle_beta   90.00
_cell.angle_gamma   90.00
#
_symmetry.space_group_name_H-M   'P 1'
#
loop_
_entity.id
_entity.type
_entity.pdbx_description
1 polymer ?
#
loop_
_entity_poly.entity_id
_entity_poly.type
_entity_poly.pdbx_seq_one_letter_code
_entity_poly.pdbx_strand_id
1 'polypeptide(L)'
;MSLHDDLENFATAAVSDWPKISLSGQLDVAIRDLYRAHLPFPQFWTPEEREEYVEEWASFDSQRLVTQFDDASDVVIDRFCRQNGYMPHQEDAAEMINKARKAAVYDLECCIAYLAEDLAQKAIHTAGRTVSSMTGCSPAARRSRRTRGRGRRRIR
;
A
#
# COMPACT_ATOMS: atom_id res chain seq x y z
N MET A 1 2.15 -13.60 -15.18
CA MET A 1 3.06 -12.61 -15.78
C MET A 1 4.01 -12.14 -14.68
N SER A 2 5.21 -11.70 -15.02
CA SER A 2 6.11 -11.11 -14.01
C SER A 2 5.74 -9.65 -13.75
N LEU A 3 6.08 -9.12 -12.57
CA LEU A 3 5.91 -7.70 -12.26
C LEU A 3 6.54 -6.80 -13.33
N HIS A 4 7.72 -7.19 -13.82
CA HIS A 4 8.43 -6.46 -14.86
C HIS A 4 7.63 -6.40 -16.17
N ASP A 5 7.03 -7.52 -16.60
CA ASP A 5 6.23 -7.55 -17.83
C ASP A 5 4.97 -6.67 -17.71
N ASP A 6 4.31 -6.71 -16.54
CA ASP A 6 3.12 -5.90 -16.29
C ASP A 6 3.47 -4.40 -16.24
N LEU A 7 4.61 -4.05 -15.64
CA LEU A 7 5.14 -2.68 -15.65
C LEU A 7 5.53 -2.20 -17.05
N GLU A 8 6.19 -3.01 -17.89
CA GLU A 8 6.55 -2.59 -19.25
C GLU A 8 5.31 -2.39 -20.12
N ASN A 9 4.31 -3.26 -19.99
CA ASN A 9 3.04 -3.12 -20.68
C ASN A 9 2.32 -1.84 -20.23
N PHE A 10 2.27 -1.60 -18.93
CA PHE A 10 1.67 -0.39 -18.38
C PHE A 10 2.43 0.87 -18.82
N ALA A 11 3.76 0.87 -18.75
CA ALA A 11 4.60 2.00 -19.17
C ALA A 11 4.40 2.31 -20.66
N THR A 12 4.31 1.29 -21.50
CA THR A 12 4.06 1.46 -22.93
C THR A 12 2.68 2.03 -23.20
N ALA A 13 1.64 1.54 -22.53
CA ALA A 13 0.28 2.08 -22.66
C ALA A 13 0.20 3.53 -22.14
N ALA A 14 0.75 3.79 -20.95
CA ALA A 14 0.71 5.10 -20.31
C ALA A 14 1.40 6.19 -21.14
N VAL A 15 2.54 5.88 -21.75
CA VAL A 15 3.25 6.82 -22.62
C VAL A 15 2.52 7.02 -23.95
N SER A 16 2.01 5.94 -24.55
CA SER A 16 1.35 6.00 -25.86
C SER A 16 0.01 6.75 -25.81
N ASP A 17 -0.74 6.59 -24.71
CA ASP A 17 -2.06 7.18 -24.54
C ASP A 17 -2.05 8.46 -23.68
N TRP A 18 -0.88 9.03 -23.36
CA TRP A 18 -0.82 10.29 -22.62
C TRP A 18 -1.36 11.49 -23.43
N PRO A 19 -2.17 12.39 -22.86
CA PRO A 19 -2.72 12.44 -21.49
C PRO A 19 -4.08 11.74 -21.33
N LYS A 20 -4.61 11.13 -22.40
CA LYS A 20 -5.94 10.50 -22.42
C LYS A 20 -6.12 9.40 -21.37
N ILE A 21 -5.07 8.62 -21.10
CA ILE A 21 -5.11 7.56 -20.07
C ILE A 21 -5.39 8.11 -18.66
N SER A 22 -4.88 9.30 -18.35
CA SER A 22 -5.15 9.99 -17.08
C SER A 22 -6.59 10.52 -17.04
N LEU A 23 -7.01 11.23 -18.09
CA LEU A 23 -8.32 11.87 -18.16
C LEU A 23 -9.49 10.86 -18.19
N SER A 24 -9.24 9.63 -18.59
CA SER A 24 -10.23 8.56 -18.64
C SER A 24 -10.30 7.72 -17.35
N GLY A 25 -9.43 7.96 -16.37
CA GLY A 25 -9.31 7.14 -15.16
C GLY A 25 -8.64 5.79 -15.37
N GLN A 26 -8.24 5.45 -16.61
CA GLN A 26 -7.56 4.19 -16.92
C GLN A 26 -6.21 4.07 -16.21
N LEU A 27 -5.54 5.20 -15.94
CA LEU A 27 -4.30 5.22 -15.17
C LEU A 27 -4.49 4.64 -13.76
N ASP A 28 -5.53 5.10 -13.06
CA ASP A 28 -5.86 4.63 -11.71
C ASP A 28 -6.25 3.15 -11.70
N VAL A 29 -7.08 2.74 -12.68
CA VAL A 29 -7.47 1.32 -12.84
C VAL A 29 -6.23 0.43 -13.06
N ALA A 30 -5.29 0.85 -13.91
CA ALA A 30 -4.09 0.07 -14.18
C ALA A 30 -3.20 -0.10 -12.94
N ILE A 31 -3.05 0.94 -12.13
CA ILE A 31 -2.28 0.87 -10.87
C ILE A 31 -2.99 -0.03 -9.86
N ARG A 32 -4.33 0.09 -9.72
CA ARG A 32 -5.11 -0.82 -8.86
C ARG A 32 -4.91 -2.28 -9.26
N ASP A 33 -5.00 -2.58 -10.55
CA ASP A 33 -4.82 -3.95 -11.07
C ASP A 33 -3.40 -4.46 -10.81
N LEU A 34 -2.38 -3.61 -10.97
CA LEU A 34 -1.01 -3.92 -10.63
C LEU A 34 -0.87 -4.28 -9.13
N TYR A 35 -1.48 -3.50 -8.24
CA TYR A 35 -1.43 -3.73 -6.80
C TYR A 35 -2.18 -4.99 -6.38
N ARG A 36 -3.36 -5.24 -6.95
CA ARG A 36 -4.11 -6.49 -6.72
C ARG A 36 -3.32 -7.73 -7.14
N ALA A 37 -2.56 -7.63 -8.23
CA ALA A 37 -1.79 -8.74 -8.78
C ALA A 37 -0.51 -9.04 -7.97
N HIS A 38 0.17 -7.98 -7.49
CA HIS A 38 1.55 -8.12 -6.99
C HIS A 38 1.71 -7.91 -5.49
N LEU A 39 0.73 -7.35 -4.77
CA LEU A 39 0.84 -7.18 -3.32
C LEU A 39 0.50 -8.45 -2.54
N PRO A 40 1.35 -8.86 -1.58
CA PRO A 40 1.12 -10.05 -0.76
C PRO A 40 0.14 -9.75 0.40
N PHE A 41 -1.14 -9.59 0.09
CA PHE A 41 -2.15 -9.29 1.12
C PHE A 41 -2.24 -10.36 2.22
N PRO A 42 -2.35 -9.96 3.49
CA PRO A 42 -2.55 -10.92 4.58
C PRO A 42 -3.84 -11.73 4.41
N GLN A 43 -3.78 -13.04 4.70
CA GLN A 43 -4.92 -13.94 4.53
C GLN A 43 -6.14 -13.57 5.40
N PHE A 44 -5.90 -12.94 6.54
CA PHE A 44 -6.95 -12.53 7.48
C PHE A 44 -7.63 -11.21 7.08
N TRP A 45 -7.13 -10.50 6.07
CA TRP A 45 -7.80 -9.30 5.55
C TRP A 45 -9.01 -9.68 4.72
N THR A 46 -10.12 -8.98 4.96
CA THR A 46 -11.33 -9.11 4.14
C THR A 46 -11.11 -8.52 2.75
N PRO A 47 -11.94 -8.89 1.75
CA PRO A 47 -11.87 -8.27 0.43
C PRO A 47 -11.99 -6.73 0.48
N GLU A 48 -12.83 -6.21 1.38
CA GLU A 48 -13.05 -4.78 1.55
C GLU A 48 -11.80 -4.07 2.09
N GLU A 49 -11.12 -4.64 3.10
CA GLU A 49 -9.87 -4.09 3.64
C GLU A 49 -8.75 -4.06 2.59
N ARG A 50 -8.69 -5.09 1.72
CA ARG A 50 -7.73 -5.12 0.61
C ARG A 50 -8.05 -4.05 -0.43
N GLU A 51 -9.31 -3.90 -0.80
CA GLU A 51 -9.72 -2.93 -1.81
C GLU A 51 -9.54 -1.49 -1.31
N GLU A 52 -9.87 -1.20 -0.05
CA GLU A 52 -9.62 0.12 0.56
C GLU A 52 -8.12 0.47 0.53
N TYR A 53 -7.25 -0.48 0.88
CA TYR A 53 -5.81 -0.28 0.83
C TYR A 53 -5.30 -0.08 -0.60
N VAL A 54 -5.79 -0.88 -1.56
CA VAL A 54 -5.44 -0.73 -2.98
C VAL A 54 -5.87 0.64 -3.50
N GLU A 55 -7.09 1.07 -3.19
CA GLU A 55 -7.65 2.35 -3.63
C GLU A 55 -6.87 3.55 -3.06
N GLU A 56 -6.53 3.53 -1.77
CA GLU A 56 -5.74 4.58 -1.13
C GLU A 56 -4.39 4.77 -1.84
N TRP A 57 -3.62 3.68 -1.99
CA TRP A 57 -2.29 3.74 -2.57
C TRP A 57 -2.31 3.97 -4.09
N ALA A 58 -3.25 3.36 -4.82
CA ALA A 58 -3.36 3.57 -6.25
C ALA A 58 -3.72 5.02 -6.57
N SER A 59 -4.63 5.63 -5.80
CA SER A 59 -4.98 7.05 -5.96
C SER A 59 -3.79 7.97 -5.70
N PHE A 60 -3.01 7.70 -4.64
CA PHE A 60 -1.79 8.44 -4.33
C PHE A 60 -0.76 8.35 -5.46
N ASP A 61 -0.46 7.13 -5.93
CA ASP A 61 0.55 6.93 -6.95
C ASP A 61 0.09 7.35 -8.35
N SER A 62 -1.21 7.30 -8.63
CA SER A 62 -1.81 7.87 -9.84
C SER A 62 -1.59 9.38 -9.90
N GLN A 63 -1.88 10.10 -8.81
CA GLN A 63 -1.62 11.55 -8.74
C GLN A 63 -0.13 11.86 -8.90
N ARG A 64 0.74 11.10 -8.24
CA ARG A 64 2.19 11.25 -8.36
C ARG A 64 2.66 11.06 -9.80
N LEU A 65 2.17 10.03 -10.49
CA LEU A 65 2.51 9.75 -11.88
C LEU A 65 2.02 10.84 -12.82
N VAL A 66 0.81 11.37 -12.60
CA VAL A 66 0.29 12.49 -13.40
C VAL A 66 1.23 13.69 -13.31
N THR A 67 1.63 14.09 -12.09
CA THR A 67 2.59 15.18 -11.89
C THR A 67 3.91 14.90 -12.58
N GLN A 68 4.48 13.70 -12.41
CA GLN A 68 5.74 13.32 -13.06
C GLN A 68 5.64 13.35 -14.59
N PHE A 69 4.50 12.96 -15.18
CA PHE A 69 4.30 12.94 -16.63
C PHE A 69 4.13 14.33 -17.23
N ASP A 70 3.46 15.23 -16.51
CA ASP A 70 3.31 16.64 -16.89
C ASP A 70 4.66 17.36 -16.81
N ASP A 71 5.38 17.17 -15.71
CA ASP A 71 6.69 17.81 -15.47
C ASP A 71 7.82 17.21 -16.32
N ALA A 72 7.63 16.02 -16.90
CA ALA A 72 8.67 15.30 -17.65
C ALA A 72 9.29 16.13 -18.76
N SER A 73 8.49 16.91 -19.50
CA SER A 73 9.00 17.78 -20.56
C SER A 73 9.97 18.82 -20.00
N ASP A 74 9.52 19.57 -18.99
CA ASP A 74 10.30 20.67 -18.44
C ASP A 74 11.56 20.18 -17.76
N VAL A 75 11.47 19.12 -16.96
CA VAL A 75 12.61 18.54 -16.24
C VAL A 75 13.67 17.99 -17.20
N VAL A 76 13.24 17.25 -18.23
CA VAL A 76 14.17 16.63 -19.19
C VAL A 76 14.86 17.67 -20.05
N ILE A 77 14.11 18.66 -20.55
CA ILE A 77 14.64 19.70 -21.43
C ILE A 77 15.54 20.67 -20.65
N ASP A 78 15.13 21.14 -19.47
CA ASP A 78 15.97 21.99 -18.61
C ASP A 78 17.28 21.28 -18.25
N ARG A 79 17.21 20.00 -17.86
CA ARG A 79 18.41 19.21 -17.55
C ARG A 79 19.34 19.10 -18.77
N PHE A 80 18.81 18.84 -19.96
CA PHE A 80 19.62 18.76 -21.17
C PHE A 80 20.30 20.09 -21.49
N CYS A 81 19.54 21.19 -21.47
CA CYS A 81 20.05 22.53 -21.77
C CYS A 81 21.16 22.94 -20.79
N ARG A 82 21.01 22.64 -19.50
CA ARG A 82 22.06 22.91 -18.49
C ARG A 82 23.33 22.10 -18.72
N GLN A 83 23.21 20.87 -19.21
CA GLN A 83 24.35 19.99 -19.43
C GLN A 83 25.10 20.31 -20.73
N ASN A 84 24.39 20.76 -21.76
CA ASN A 84 24.92 20.85 -23.13
C ASN A 84 25.05 22.30 -23.64
N GLY A 85 24.30 23.25 -23.09
CA GLY A 85 24.30 24.66 -23.50
C GLY A 85 23.49 24.96 -24.77
N TYR A 86 22.72 24.00 -25.28
CA TYR A 86 21.84 24.16 -26.45
C TYR A 86 20.56 23.31 -26.31
N MET A 87 19.58 23.58 -27.17
CA MET A 87 18.28 22.90 -27.20
C MET A 87 18.38 21.56 -27.98
N PRO A 88 17.82 20.45 -27.48
CA PRO A 88 17.84 19.19 -28.23
C PRO A 88 17.02 19.30 -29.52
N HIS A 89 17.34 18.44 -30.50
CA HIS A 89 16.46 18.26 -31.66
C HIS A 89 15.11 17.68 -31.22
N GLN A 90 14.06 17.94 -31.99
CA GLN A 90 12.69 17.58 -31.61
C GLN A 90 12.49 16.07 -31.44
N GLU A 91 13.12 15.24 -32.27
CA GLU A 91 13.03 13.78 -32.19
C GLU A 91 13.72 13.26 -30.92
N ASP A 92 14.93 13.75 -30.65
CA ASP A 92 15.68 13.43 -29.43
C ASP A 92 14.91 13.86 -28.18
N ALA A 93 14.31 15.06 -28.21
CA ALA A 93 13.47 15.57 -27.12
C ALA A 93 12.29 14.64 -26.83
N ALA A 94 11.57 14.19 -27.87
CA ALA A 94 10.44 13.28 -27.72
C ALA A 94 10.87 11.93 -27.14
N GLU A 95 11.99 11.36 -27.62
CA GLU A 95 12.53 10.11 -27.08
C GLU A 95 12.91 10.25 -25.61
N MET A 96 13.62 11.33 -25.26
CA MET A 96 14.03 11.60 -23.88
C MET A 96 12.84 11.77 -22.92
N ILE A 97 11.80 12.48 -23.35
CA ILE A 97 10.56 12.67 -22.56
C ILE A 97 9.85 11.34 -22.37
N ASN A 98 9.69 10.54 -23.44
CA ASN A 98 9.06 9.22 -23.36
C ASN A 98 9.84 8.28 -22.44
N LYS A 99 11.18 8.31 -22.50
CA LYS A 99 12.04 7.54 -21.60
C LYS A 99 11.87 7.95 -20.14
N ALA A 100 11.77 9.26 -19.87
CA ALA A 100 11.53 9.76 -18.51
C ALA A 100 10.16 9.33 -17.97
N ARG A 101 9.11 9.40 -18.81
CA ARG A 101 7.77 8.92 -18.45
C ARG A 101 7.73 7.41 -18.19
N LYS A 102 8.39 6.61 -19.03
CA LYS A 102 8.55 5.16 -18.76
C LYS A 102 9.26 4.92 -17.44
N ALA A 103 10.36 5.64 -17.16
CA ALA A 103 11.09 5.51 -15.91
C ALA A 103 10.23 5.83 -14.68
N ALA A 104 9.38 6.87 -14.77
CA ALA A 104 8.43 7.20 -13.71
C ALA A 104 7.45 6.05 -13.40
N VAL A 105 6.97 5.33 -14.42
CA VAL A 105 6.13 4.13 -14.21
C VAL A 105 6.91 3.01 -13.52
N TYR A 106 8.18 2.81 -13.89
CA TYR A 106 9.04 1.82 -13.24
C TYR A 106 9.30 2.10 -11.76
N ASP A 107 9.19 3.35 -11.30
CA ASP A 107 9.27 3.67 -9.85
C ASP A 107 8.15 3.00 -9.03
N LEU A 108 7.07 2.51 -9.66
CA LEU A 108 6.04 1.71 -8.99
C LEU A 108 6.58 0.36 -8.48
N GLU A 109 7.66 -0.17 -9.05
CA GLU A 109 8.32 -1.37 -8.51
C GLU A 109 8.78 -1.13 -7.07
N CYS A 110 9.38 0.04 -6.81
CA CYS A 110 9.78 0.46 -5.47
C CYS A 110 8.56 0.64 -4.54
N CYS A 111 7.46 1.18 -5.06
CA CYS A 111 6.21 1.31 -4.31
C CYS A 111 5.67 -0.06 -3.90
N ILE A 112 5.61 -1.01 -4.82
CA ILE A 112 5.15 -2.38 -4.54
C ILE A 112 6.06 -3.04 -3.50
N ALA A 113 7.37 -2.90 -3.61
CA ALA A 113 8.31 -3.42 -2.62
C ALA A 113 8.08 -2.82 -1.23
N TYR A 114 7.90 -1.50 -1.14
CA TYR A 114 7.61 -0.79 0.10
C TYR A 114 6.28 -1.24 0.72
N LEU A 115 5.22 -1.32 -0.07
CA LEU A 115 3.88 -1.74 0.40
C LEU A 115 3.86 -3.21 0.80
N ALA A 116 4.61 -4.08 0.10
CA ALA A 116 4.77 -5.47 0.51
C ALA A 116 5.44 -5.57 1.90
N GLU A 117 6.42 -4.73 2.20
CA GLU A 117 7.04 -4.68 3.53
C GLU A 117 6.06 -4.15 4.60
N ASP A 118 5.30 -3.09 4.30
CA ASP A 118 4.25 -2.56 5.19
C ASP A 118 3.20 -3.64 5.52
N LEU A 119 2.73 -4.38 4.51
CA LEU A 119 1.79 -5.49 4.68
C LEU A 119 2.39 -6.63 5.53
N ALA A 120 3.67 -6.96 5.33
CA ALA A 120 4.36 -7.97 6.14
C ALA A 120 4.46 -7.54 7.62
N GLN A 121 4.78 -6.28 7.90
CA GLN A 121 4.82 -5.74 9.26
C GLN A 121 3.44 -5.79 9.92
N LYS A 122 2.38 -5.40 9.21
CA LYS A 122 0.99 -5.49 9.69
C LYS A 122 0.59 -6.93 10.03
N ALA A 123 1.01 -7.90 9.22
CA ALA A 123 0.78 -9.32 9.49
C ALA A 123 1.44 -9.78 10.81
N ILE A 124 2.69 -9.39 11.06
CA ILE A 124 3.42 -9.74 12.29
C ILE A 124 2.73 -9.18 13.54
N HIS A 125 2.33 -7.91 13.52
CA HIS A 125 1.68 -7.28 14.67
C HIS A 125 0.31 -7.88 15.01
N THR A 126 -0.39 -8.41 14.01
CA THR A 126 -1.68 -9.06 14.20
C THR A 126 -1.51 -10.47 14.73
N ALA A 127 -0.50 -11.22 14.26
CA ALA A 127 -0.15 -12.54 14.77
C ALA A 127 0.37 -12.51 16.22
N GLY A 128 1.07 -11.46 16.62
CA GLY A 128 1.49 -11.24 18.02
C GLY A 128 0.35 -10.90 18.99
N ARG A 129 -0.82 -10.52 18.46
CA ARG A 129 -2.07 -10.31 19.21
C ARG A 129 -2.98 -11.54 19.16
N THR A 130 -2.43 -12.76 19.22
CA THR A 130 -3.24 -13.91 19.60
C THR A 130 -3.96 -13.59 20.90
N VAL A 131 -5.28 -13.56 20.82
CA VAL A 131 -6.21 -13.40 21.93
C VAL A 131 -5.76 -14.34 23.03
N SER A 132 -5.11 -13.80 24.07
CA SER A 132 -5.00 -14.47 25.35
C SER A 132 -6.43 -14.70 25.80
N SER A 133 -6.92 -15.90 25.50
CA SER A 133 -8.18 -16.42 25.96
C SER A 133 -8.17 -16.31 27.47
N MET A 134 -8.83 -15.27 28.00
CA MET A 134 -9.29 -15.22 29.38
C MET A 134 -10.40 -16.26 29.52
N THR A 135 -10.06 -17.54 29.42
CA THR A 135 -10.94 -18.61 29.87
C THR A 135 -11.21 -18.39 31.33
N GLY A 136 -12.49 -18.15 31.63
CA GLY A 136 -12.97 -17.73 32.92
C GLY A 136 -12.62 -18.72 34.03
N CYS A 137 -12.03 -18.18 35.09
CA CYS A 137 -12.09 -18.80 36.40
C CYS A 137 -13.24 -18.17 37.18
N SER A 138 -14.45 -18.68 36.99
CA SER A 138 -15.49 -18.64 38.02
C SER A 138 -16.52 -19.74 37.78
N PRO A 139 -16.68 -20.63 38.76
CA PRO A 139 -18.03 -20.91 39.23
C PRO A 139 -18.17 -20.58 40.71
N ALA A 140 -19.19 -19.77 40.98
CA ALA A 140 -19.69 -19.46 42.31
C ALA A 140 -20.26 -20.70 43.02
N ALA A 141 -20.04 -20.84 44.33
CA ALA A 141 -21.01 -21.44 45.25
C ALA A 141 -20.73 -21.10 46.73
N ARG A 142 -21.47 -20.11 47.22
CA ARG A 142 -22.14 -20.01 48.54
C ARG A 142 -21.59 -20.87 49.70
N ARG A 143 -21.26 -20.19 50.81
CA ARG A 143 -22.04 -20.34 52.06
C ARG A 143 -21.82 -19.17 53.01
N SER A 144 -22.86 -18.36 53.17
CA SER A 144 -23.03 -17.58 54.39
C SER A 144 -23.22 -18.54 55.56
N ARG A 145 -22.51 -18.30 56.66
CA ARG A 145 -22.93 -18.81 57.97
C ARG A 145 -23.01 -17.66 58.95
N ARG A 146 -24.26 -17.34 59.23
CA ARG A 146 -24.78 -16.50 60.30
C ARG A 146 -24.04 -16.71 61.62
N THR A 147 -23.74 -15.58 62.23
CA THR A 147 -23.68 -15.32 63.66
C THR A 147 -24.89 -15.92 64.40
N ARG A 148 -24.67 -16.73 65.46
CA ARG A 148 -25.36 -16.69 66.77
C ARG A 148 -25.08 -17.93 67.65
N GLY A 149 -24.86 -17.68 68.95
CA GLY A 149 -25.09 -18.65 70.05
C GLY A 149 -23.82 -18.95 70.88
N ARG A 150 -23.43 -18.14 71.87
CA ARG A 150 -23.83 -18.23 73.31
C ARG A 150 -23.70 -19.63 73.93
N GLY A 151 -22.75 -19.78 74.86
CA GLY A 151 -22.94 -20.57 76.09
C GLY A 151 -21.75 -21.37 76.64
N ARG A 152 -21.11 -20.85 77.72
CA ARG A 152 -20.60 -21.49 78.98
C ARG A 152 -19.71 -22.77 78.88
N ARG A 153 -18.69 -23.06 79.71
CA ARG A 153 -18.30 -22.67 81.09
C ARG A 153 -16.89 -23.25 81.40
N ARG A 154 -16.14 -22.56 82.28
CA ARG A 154 -15.04 -22.94 83.24
C ARG A 154 -14.34 -24.32 83.21
N ILE A 155 -13.02 -24.29 83.49
CA ILE A 155 -12.20 -24.89 84.60
C ILE A 155 -10.76 -24.94 84.02
N ARG A 156 -9.68 -24.42 84.65
CA ARG A 156 -9.17 -24.61 86.01
C ARG A 156 -8.29 -23.42 86.41
#